data_AF-A0A8B6ELS1-F1
#
_entry.id   AF-A0A8B6ELS1-F1
#
_cell.length_a   1.000
_cell.length_b   1.000
_cell.length_c   1.000
_cell.angle_alpha   90.00
_cell.angle_beta   90.00
_cell.angle_gamma   90.00
#
_symmetry.space_group_name_H-M   'P 1'
#
loop_
_entity.id
_entity.type
_entity.pdbx_description
1 polymer ?
#
loop_
_entity_poly.entity_id
_entity_poly.type
_entity_poly.pdbx_seq_one_letter_code
_entity_poly.pdbx_strand_id
1 'polypeptide(L)'
;MCVSDGHFQNETGYAYVEINHYRGDPLFDPCVGNQCAEGEVCESLQNKKVVCLMDDCKIPNEEPQDVALGKFAYQSSQIYNQWAKYAIDGLYNTYQFTATEMSPYWWVDLGNIYNMMRIKIINMSGDGHGHRLHDLDISVGPCLDDLSVFAHYKGPGKSGEHLVFQRRLYTDGRFVKLSIINVLGALNVHMVNVFAYPIC
;
A
#
# COMPACT_ATOMS: atom_id res chain seq x y z
N MET A 1 3.87 26.18 2.04
CA MET A 1 4.74 26.08 0.84
C MET A 1 5.59 24.85 1.09
N CYS A 2 5.22 23.72 0.50
CA CYS A 2 5.93 22.46 0.73
C CYS A 2 7.17 22.43 -0.16
N VAL A 3 8.31 22.12 0.41
CA VAL A 3 9.57 21.92 -0.29
C VAL A 3 9.82 20.42 -0.28
N SER A 4 9.80 19.77 -1.44
CA SER A 4 10.23 18.38 -1.62
C SER A 4 11.45 18.36 -2.53
N ASP A 5 12.58 17.91 -1.98
CA ASP A 5 13.78 17.60 -2.75
C ASP A 5 13.66 16.19 -3.33
N GLY A 6 14.08 16.09 -4.58
CA GLY A 6 13.61 15.08 -5.52
C GLY A 6 14.11 13.65 -5.33
N HIS A 7 13.44 12.78 -6.08
CA HIS A 7 13.94 11.80 -7.05
C HIS A 7 13.40 10.39 -6.88
N PHE A 8 12.46 10.09 -7.79
CA PHE A 8 11.91 8.77 -8.09
C PHE A 8 12.97 7.88 -8.75
N GLN A 9 13.19 6.66 -8.24
CA GLN A 9 13.81 5.56 -9.00
C GLN A 9 13.05 4.25 -8.77
N ASN A 10 12.72 3.61 -9.89
CA ASN A 10 12.22 2.23 -9.99
C ASN A 10 13.18 1.24 -9.28
N GLU A 11 12.63 0.10 -8.82
CA GLU A 11 13.34 -1.18 -8.48
C GLU A 11 13.43 -1.67 -7.01
N THR A 12 12.52 -1.31 -6.09
CA THR A 12 12.66 -1.72 -4.66
C THR A 12 11.46 -2.41 -4.00
N GLY A 13 10.45 -2.87 -4.74
CA GLY A 13 9.25 -3.49 -4.14
C GLY A 13 8.78 -4.79 -4.79
N TYR A 14 7.97 -5.55 -4.04
CA TYR A 14 7.31 -6.76 -4.51
C TYR A 14 5.78 -6.58 -4.44
N ALA A 15 5.09 -7.08 -5.47
CA ALA A 15 3.64 -7.22 -5.48
C ALA A 15 3.32 -8.73 -5.55
N TYR A 16 2.52 -9.24 -4.61
CA TYR A 16 2.16 -10.65 -4.57
C TYR A 16 0.74 -10.89 -4.07
N VAL A 17 0.22 -12.08 -4.34
CA VAL A 17 -1.10 -12.53 -3.86
C VAL A 17 -0.92 -13.29 -2.55
N GLU A 18 -1.56 -12.83 -1.48
CA GLU A 18 -1.31 -13.33 -0.10
C GLU A 18 -1.58 -14.83 0.07
N ILE A 19 -2.55 -15.40 -0.67
CA ILE A 19 -2.91 -16.83 -0.61
C ILE A 19 -1.76 -17.72 -1.11
N ASN A 20 -0.78 -17.16 -1.83
CA ASN A 20 0.38 -17.89 -2.36
C ASN A 20 1.63 -17.81 -1.49
N HIS A 21 1.56 -17.33 -0.24
CA HIS A 21 2.71 -17.29 0.67
C HIS A 21 2.40 -17.95 2.02
N TYR A 22 3.19 -18.97 2.37
CA TYR A 22 3.22 -19.59 3.70
C TYR A 22 4.28 -18.91 4.57
N ARG A 23 4.13 -19.03 5.90
CA ARG A 23 5.15 -18.63 6.88
C ARG A 23 6.45 -19.42 6.61
N GLY A 24 7.48 -18.78 6.06
CA GLY A 24 8.79 -19.40 5.78
C GLY A 24 9.26 -19.43 4.31
N ASP A 25 8.72 -18.58 3.42
CA ASP A 25 9.24 -18.43 2.05
C ASP A 25 10.69 -17.87 2.04
N PRO A 26 11.64 -18.42 1.26
CA PRO A 26 13.02 -17.93 1.17
C PRO A 26 13.19 -16.52 0.57
N LEU A 27 12.12 -15.85 0.14
CA LEU A 27 12.10 -14.40 -0.09
C LEU A 27 12.02 -13.58 1.22
N PHE A 28 11.97 -14.24 2.38
CA PHE A 28 11.66 -13.61 3.65
C PHE A 28 12.84 -12.96 4.38
N ASP A 29 14.09 -13.42 4.28
CA ASP A 29 15.16 -12.70 5.00
C ASP A 29 16.60 -13.10 4.62
N PRO A 30 17.42 -12.22 4.03
CA PRO A 30 18.87 -12.38 3.96
C PRO A 30 19.61 -12.10 5.29
N CYS A 31 18.90 -11.66 6.33
CA CYS A 31 19.42 -11.32 7.67
C CYS A 31 19.22 -12.45 8.71
N VAL A 32 19.10 -13.70 8.26
CA VAL A 32 19.06 -14.85 9.17
C VAL A 32 20.39 -15.00 9.91
N GLY A 33 20.38 -14.66 11.20
CA GLY A 33 21.56 -14.60 12.07
C GLY A 33 22.19 -13.21 12.06
N ASN A 34 21.70 -12.32 12.92
CA ASN A 34 22.09 -10.90 12.98
C ASN A 34 23.63 -10.71 13.02
N GLN A 35 24.19 -10.08 11.99
CA GLN A 35 25.60 -9.68 11.92
C GLN A 35 25.82 -8.19 12.21
N CYS A 36 24.75 -7.41 12.41
CA CYS A 36 24.81 -5.97 12.69
C CYS A 36 24.87 -5.71 14.20
N ALA A 37 25.45 -4.57 14.59
CA ALA A 37 25.58 -4.18 15.98
C ALA A 37 24.21 -3.85 16.61
N GLU A 38 24.17 -3.75 17.94
CA GLU A 38 22.96 -3.34 18.66
C GLU A 38 22.54 -1.93 18.22
N GLY A 39 21.34 -1.79 17.63
CA GLY A 39 20.84 -0.53 17.07
C GLY A 39 21.08 -0.35 15.56
N GLU A 40 21.41 -1.41 14.84
CA GLU A 40 21.58 -1.38 13.38
C GLU A 40 20.60 -2.34 12.67
N VAL A 41 20.07 -1.88 11.53
CA VAL A 41 19.17 -2.67 10.67
C VAL A 41 19.96 -3.31 9.54
N CYS A 42 19.87 -4.63 9.43
CA CYS A 42 20.45 -5.37 8.32
C CYS A 42 19.62 -5.18 7.04
N GLU A 43 20.23 -4.64 6.00
CA GLU A 43 19.65 -4.56 4.66
C GLU A 43 20.50 -5.35 3.64
N SER A 44 19.85 -6.11 2.77
CA SER A 44 20.51 -6.84 1.68
C SER A 44 20.29 -6.16 0.34
N LEU A 45 21.40 -5.67 -0.23
CA LEU A 45 21.42 -5.18 -1.60
C LEU A 45 21.46 -6.35 -2.58
N GLN A 46 20.97 -6.11 -3.80
CA GLN A 46 20.84 -7.09 -4.90
C GLN A 46 22.14 -7.90 -5.21
N ASN A 47 23.29 -7.47 -4.70
CA ASN A 47 24.60 -8.13 -4.80
C ASN A 47 25.08 -8.89 -3.55
N LYS A 48 24.18 -9.34 -2.65
CA LYS A 48 24.53 -10.03 -1.37
C LYS A 48 25.42 -9.20 -0.43
N LYS A 49 25.44 -7.89 -0.61
CA LYS A 49 26.17 -6.98 0.28
C LYS A 49 25.22 -6.54 1.38
N VAL A 50 25.57 -6.87 2.62
CA VAL A 50 24.85 -6.44 3.83
C VAL A 50 25.28 -5.02 4.15
N VAL A 51 24.31 -4.14 4.36
CA VAL A 51 24.53 -2.79 4.90
C VAL A 51 23.78 -2.71 6.23
N CYS A 52 24.50 -2.30 7.27
CA CYS A 52 23.91 -2.01 8.57
C CYS A 52 23.58 -0.51 8.60
N LEU A 53 22.29 -0.18 8.58
CA LEU A 53 21.80 1.20 8.65
C LEU A 53 21.61 1.59 10.11
N MET A 54 21.99 2.80 10.51
CA MET A 54 21.80 3.28 11.88
C MET A 54 20.31 3.53 12.19
N ASP A 55 19.85 3.04 13.35
CA ASP A 55 18.55 3.33 13.94
C ASP A 55 18.43 4.81 14.35
N ASP A 56 17.88 5.67 13.49
CA ASP A 56 17.29 6.95 13.94
C ASP A 56 15.78 6.84 14.24
N CYS A 57 15.21 5.64 14.08
CA CYS A 57 13.90 5.31 14.58
C CYS A 57 13.94 3.90 15.11
N LYS A 58 13.80 3.72 16.43
CA LYS A 58 13.54 2.42 17.05
C LYS A 58 12.43 1.73 16.28
N ILE A 59 12.75 0.87 15.31
CA ILE A 59 11.76 0.03 14.65
C ILE A 59 11.21 -0.81 15.80
N PRO A 60 9.92 -0.67 16.16
CA PRO A 60 9.38 -1.47 17.24
C PRO A 60 9.63 -2.94 16.90
N ASN A 61 10.00 -3.76 17.89
CA ASN A 61 9.99 -5.23 17.77
C ASN A 61 8.56 -5.78 17.56
N GLU A 62 7.64 -4.96 17.06
CA GLU A 62 6.21 -5.18 16.91
C GLU A 62 5.84 -5.08 15.43
N GLU A 63 4.89 -5.91 15.01
CA GLU A 63 4.36 -5.86 13.65
C GLU A 63 3.74 -4.47 13.38
N PRO A 64 3.91 -3.91 12.17
CA PRO A 64 3.34 -2.62 11.83
C PRO A 64 1.81 -2.67 11.93
N GLN A 65 1.21 -1.63 12.52
CA GLN A 65 -0.25 -1.53 12.68
C GLN A 65 -0.91 -1.04 11.38
N ASP A 66 -2.16 -1.46 11.14
CA ASP A 66 -3.00 -0.83 10.11
C ASP A 66 -3.41 0.58 10.53
N VAL A 67 -2.76 1.59 9.95
CA VAL A 67 -2.98 3.00 10.26
C VAL A 67 -4.14 3.61 9.46
N ALA A 68 -4.72 2.88 8.49
CA ALA A 68 -5.86 3.34 7.69
C ALA A 68 -7.22 3.06 8.35
N LEU A 69 -7.29 2.10 9.27
CA LEU A 69 -8.54 1.68 9.91
C LEU A 69 -9.28 2.86 10.55
N GLY A 70 -10.53 3.07 10.15
CA GLY A 70 -11.42 4.10 10.70
C GLY A 70 -11.04 5.55 10.36
N LYS A 71 -10.12 5.77 9.42
CA LYS A 71 -9.71 7.10 8.96
C LYS A 71 -10.73 7.72 7.99
N PHE A 72 -10.37 8.91 7.47
CA PHE A 72 -11.19 9.59 6.47
C PHE A 72 -10.78 9.20 5.07
N ALA A 73 -11.73 8.69 4.29
CA ALA A 73 -11.52 8.30 2.91
C ALA A 73 -12.48 9.01 1.97
N TYR A 74 -12.03 9.20 0.73
CA TYR A 74 -12.73 9.90 -0.34
C TYR A 74 -12.56 9.14 -1.65
N GLN A 75 -13.48 9.34 -2.57
CA GLN A 75 -13.45 8.71 -3.90
C GLN A 75 -13.97 9.68 -4.95
N SER A 76 -13.63 9.44 -6.21
CA SER A 76 -13.97 10.29 -7.35
C SER A 76 -15.47 10.45 -7.56
N SER A 77 -16.22 9.36 -7.42
CA SER A 77 -17.68 9.33 -7.53
C SER A 77 -18.27 8.23 -6.66
N GLN A 78 -19.59 8.21 -6.49
CA GLN A 78 -20.26 7.28 -5.60
C GLN A 78 -21.54 6.75 -6.23
N ILE A 79 -21.78 5.43 -6.07
CA ILE A 79 -23.01 4.77 -6.50
C ILE A 79 -23.50 3.78 -5.43
N TYR A 80 -24.80 3.47 -5.42
CA TYR A 80 -25.43 2.46 -4.56
C TYR A 80 -25.14 2.58 -3.05
N ASN A 81 -24.92 3.81 -2.55
CA ASN A 81 -24.50 4.07 -1.16
C ASN A 81 -23.19 3.38 -0.74
N GLN A 82 -22.34 3.01 -1.70
CA GLN A 82 -21.02 2.42 -1.43
C GLN A 82 -19.99 3.52 -1.21
N TRP A 83 -19.82 3.87 0.06
CA TRP A 83 -18.99 4.98 0.51
C TRP A 83 -17.51 4.63 0.55
N ALA A 84 -16.66 5.63 0.30
CA ALA A 84 -15.20 5.48 0.34
C ALA A 84 -14.69 4.87 1.65
N LYS A 85 -15.29 5.23 2.79
CA LYS A 85 -14.92 4.70 4.11
C LYS A 85 -15.08 3.18 4.26
N TYR A 86 -15.89 2.54 3.43
CA TYR A 86 -16.09 1.09 3.51
C TYR A 86 -14.84 0.30 3.13
N ALA A 87 -13.88 0.89 2.41
CA ALA A 87 -12.59 0.26 2.19
C ALA A 87 -11.70 0.22 3.45
N ILE A 88 -12.04 0.94 4.52
CA ILE A 88 -11.20 1.10 5.71
C ILE A 88 -12.00 0.94 7.02
N ASP A 89 -13.14 0.25 6.97
CA ASP A 89 -13.99 0.01 8.14
C ASP A 89 -13.68 -1.33 8.87
N GLY A 90 -12.83 -2.17 8.27
CA GLY A 90 -12.43 -3.48 8.82
C GLY A 90 -13.51 -4.56 8.68
N LEU A 91 -14.55 -4.34 7.88
CA LEU A 91 -15.63 -5.29 7.66
C LEU A 91 -15.48 -5.99 6.31
N TYR A 92 -15.70 -7.31 6.28
CA TYR A 92 -15.55 -8.11 5.05
C TYR A 92 -16.80 -8.09 4.15
N ASN A 93 -17.90 -7.50 4.60
CA ASN A 93 -19.19 -7.49 3.90
C ASN A 93 -19.58 -6.12 3.32
N THR A 94 -18.75 -5.10 3.53
CA THR A 94 -18.89 -3.76 2.94
C THR A 94 -17.80 -3.56 1.89
N TYR A 95 -18.02 -2.65 0.95
CA TYR A 95 -17.03 -2.29 -0.06
C TYR A 95 -17.28 -0.86 -0.55
N GLN A 96 -16.23 -0.17 -0.97
CA GLN A 96 -16.40 1.09 -1.68
C GLN A 96 -16.66 0.83 -3.17
N PHE A 97 -17.38 1.74 -3.83
CA PHE A 97 -17.61 1.63 -5.27
C PHE A 97 -17.81 3.00 -5.92
N THR A 98 -17.00 3.29 -6.94
CA THR A 98 -17.19 4.43 -7.84
C THR A 98 -18.18 4.10 -8.96
N ALA A 99 -18.74 5.12 -9.59
CA ALA A 99 -19.39 4.94 -10.89
C ALA A 99 -18.33 4.58 -11.96
N THR A 100 -18.80 4.16 -13.13
CA THR A 100 -17.92 4.03 -14.31
C THR A 100 -17.57 5.43 -14.80
N GLU A 101 -16.29 5.78 -14.73
CA GLU A 101 -15.78 7.10 -15.10
C GLU A 101 -14.34 7.01 -15.61
N MET A 102 -13.79 8.13 -16.10
CA MET A 102 -12.40 8.17 -16.56
C MET A 102 -11.49 8.28 -15.34
N SER A 103 -10.56 7.33 -15.24
CA SER A 103 -9.58 7.27 -14.16
C SER A 103 -10.16 7.40 -12.75
N PRO A 104 -11.07 6.49 -12.34
CA PRO A 104 -11.64 6.53 -11.00
C PRO A 104 -10.55 6.38 -9.94
N TYR A 105 -10.74 7.06 -8.82
CA TYR A 105 -9.79 7.03 -7.72
C TYR A 105 -10.47 6.93 -6.36
N TRP A 106 -9.69 6.44 -5.41
CA TRP A 106 -10.00 6.43 -3.99
C TRP A 106 -8.76 6.86 -3.22
N TRP A 107 -8.90 7.58 -2.13
CA TRP A 107 -7.76 7.89 -1.25
C TRP A 107 -8.17 8.00 0.21
N VAL A 108 -7.19 7.82 1.09
CA VAL A 108 -7.33 7.95 2.55
C VAL A 108 -6.34 8.99 3.09
N ASP A 109 -6.80 9.81 4.03
CA ASP A 109 -5.97 10.64 4.89
C ASP A 109 -5.71 9.90 6.20
N LEU A 110 -4.46 9.49 6.43
CA LEU A 110 -4.06 8.77 7.64
C LEU A 110 -3.99 9.66 8.89
N GLY A 111 -4.06 10.98 8.71
CA GLY A 111 -4.02 11.99 9.77
C GLY A 111 -2.62 12.46 10.16
N ASN A 112 -1.61 11.61 10.01
CA ASN A 112 -0.19 11.91 10.24
C ASN A 112 0.66 11.38 9.08
N ILE A 113 1.91 11.84 8.99
CA ILE A 113 2.90 11.25 8.08
C ILE A 113 3.49 10.01 8.77
N TYR A 114 3.58 8.91 8.03
CA TYR A 114 4.10 7.63 8.47
C TYR A 114 5.17 7.11 7.52
N ASN A 115 6.06 6.28 8.05
CA ASN A 115 6.99 5.45 7.28
C ASN A 115 6.24 4.25 6.71
N MET A 116 5.83 4.34 5.45
CA MET A 116 5.02 3.30 4.80
C MET A 116 5.83 2.05 4.52
N MET A 117 5.30 0.90 4.94
CA MET A 117 5.95 -0.39 4.74
C MET A 117 5.19 -1.25 3.74
N ARG A 118 3.88 -1.45 3.98
CA ARG A 118 3.07 -2.41 3.23
C ARG A 118 1.64 -1.93 3.06
N ILE A 119 1.13 -2.02 1.84
CA ILE A 119 -0.27 -1.74 1.51
C ILE A 119 -0.91 -3.03 1.02
N LYS A 120 -2.01 -3.44 1.66
CA LYS A 120 -2.79 -4.61 1.27
C LYS A 120 -4.15 -4.16 0.75
N ILE A 121 -4.55 -4.72 -0.38
CA ILE A 121 -5.82 -4.45 -1.04
C ILE A 121 -6.56 -5.77 -1.18
N ILE A 122 -7.78 -5.83 -0.66
CA ILE A 122 -8.71 -6.93 -0.90
C ILE A 122 -9.69 -6.47 -1.99
N ASN A 123 -9.56 -7.07 -3.16
CA ASN A 123 -10.45 -6.82 -4.29
C ASN A 123 -11.88 -7.26 -3.95
N MET A 124 -12.88 -6.64 -4.59
CA MET A 124 -14.28 -6.98 -4.38
C MET A 124 -14.53 -8.48 -4.60
N SER A 125 -15.21 -9.09 -3.63
CA SER A 125 -15.69 -10.46 -3.63
C SER A 125 -17.16 -10.47 -4.06
N GLY A 126 -17.60 -11.55 -4.69
CA GLY A 126 -18.94 -11.65 -5.26
C GLY A 126 -19.04 -11.13 -6.70
N ASP A 127 -20.10 -11.59 -7.38
CA ASP A 127 -20.61 -11.08 -8.66
C ASP A 127 -19.69 -11.20 -9.90
N GLY A 128 -18.53 -11.85 -9.80
CA GLY A 128 -17.64 -12.09 -10.96
C GLY A 128 -16.98 -10.82 -11.53
N HIS A 129 -16.99 -9.73 -10.78
CA HIS A 129 -16.49 -8.42 -11.19
C HIS A 129 -15.07 -8.09 -10.73
N GLY A 130 -14.32 -9.07 -10.21
CA GLY A 130 -12.95 -8.84 -9.74
C GLY A 130 -12.00 -8.32 -10.83
N HIS A 131 -12.28 -8.64 -12.11
CA HIS A 131 -11.49 -8.17 -13.25
C HIS A 131 -11.52 -6.65 -13.46
N ARG A 132 -12.42 -5.92 -12.80
CA ARG A 132 -12.49 -4.45 -12.83
C ARG A 132 -11.29 -3.79 -12.17
N LEU A 133 -10.58 -4.50 -11.29
CA LEU A 133 -9.32 -4.03 -10.75
C LEU A 133 -8.20 -4.34 -11.74
N HIS A 134 -7.79 -3.32 -12.50
CA HIS A 134 -6.69 -3.39 -13.47
C HIS A 134 -6.07 -2.00 -13.63
N ASP A 135 -4.88 -1.93 -14.22
CA ASP A 135 -4.14 -0.68 -14.46
C ASP A 135 -4.17 0.28 -13.25
N LEU A 136 -3.88 -0.27 -12.08
CA LEU A 136 -4.01 0.42 -10.80
C LEU A 136 -2.67 0.99 -10.37
N ASP A 137 -2.62 2.31 -10.19
CA ASP A 137 -1.56 2.98 -9.47
C ASP A 137 -1.93 3.14 -7.99
N ILE A 138 -0.99 2.74 -7.14
CA ILE A 138 -0.99 3.01 -5.71
C ILE A 138 0.03 4.11 -5.52
N SER A 139 -0.40 5.29 -5.10
CA SER A 139 0.46 6.45 -4.87
C SER A 139 0.42 6.86 -3.40
N VAL A 140 1.56 7.31 -2.91
CA VAL A 140 1.79 7.66 -1.51
C VAL A 140 2.51 9.00 -1.47
N GLY A 141 2.18 9.83 -0.49
CA GLY A 141 2.94 11.05 -0.25
C GLY A 141 2.48 11.84 0.96
N PRO A 142 3.23 12.88 1.35
CA PRO A 142 2.90 13.74 2.48
C PRO A 142 1.69 14.63 2.20
N CYS A 143 1.38 14.90 0.91
CA CYS A 143 0.30 15.77 0.45
C CYS A 143 -0.35 15.18 -0.82
N LEU A 144 -1.63 15.50 -1.09
CA LEU A 144 -2.33 15.02 -2.30
C LEU A 144 -1.76 15.58 -3.61
N ASP A 145 -1.13 16.75 -3.58
CA ASP A 145 -0.48 17.37 -4.74
C ASP A 145 0.97 16.90 -4.93
N ASP A 146 1.50 16.12 -3.98
CA ASP A 146 2.86 15.57 -3.99
C ASP A 146 2.80 14.07 -3.66
N LEU A 147 2.21 13.32 -4.59
CA LEU A 147 2.11 11.87 -4.51
C LEU A 147 3.12 11.23 -5.47
N SER A 148 3.83 10.23 -4.98
CA SER A 148 4.71 9.38 -5.76
C SER A 148 4.11 8.00 -5.90
N VAL A 149 4.20 7.39 -7.08
CA VAL A 149 3.73 6.01 -7.30
C VAL A 149 4.53 5.06 -6.40
N PHE A 150 3.82 4.41 -5.47
CA PHE A 150 4.31 3.37 -4.57
C PHE A 150 4.38 2.02 -5.27
N ALA A 151 3.34 1.65 -6.02
CA ALA A 151 3.30 0.44 -6.82
C ALA A 151 2.33 0.58 -7.99
N HIS A 152 2.58 -0.18 -9.05
CA HIS A 152 1.68 -0.32 -10.19
C HIS A 152 1.22 -1.77 -10.30
N TYR A 153 -0.08 -1.99 -10.50
CA TYR A 153 -0.69 -3.29 -10.70
C TYR A 153 -1.41 -3.33 -12.03
N LYS A 154 -0.87 -4.11 -12.97
CA LYS A 154 -1.42 -4.25 -14.32
C LYS A 154 -2.78 -4.97 -14.33
N GLY A 155 -2.95 -5.98 -13.47
CA GLY A 155 -4.15 -6.82 -13.49
C GLY A 155 -4.26 -7.79 -14.67
N PRO A 156 -5.46 -8.33 -14.94
CA PRO A 156 -6.70 -8.10 -14.18
C PRO A 156 -6.71 -8.84 -12.84
N GLY A 157 -7.38 -8.24 -11.85
CA GLY A 157 -7.63 -8.86 -10.56
C GLY A 157 -8.68 -9.97 -10.60
N LYS A 158 -8.71 -10.78 -9.54
CA LYS A 158 -9.75 -11.79 -9.31
C LYS A 158 -10.66 -11.38 -8.16
N SER A 159 -11.88 -11.92 -8.15
CA SER A 159 -12.85 -11.65 -7.08
C SER A 159 -12.29 -12.14 -5.74
N GLY A 160 -12.30 -11.25 -4.74
CA GLY A 160 -11.75 -11.55 -3.41
C GLY A 160 -10.24 -11.76 -3.39
N GLU A 161 -9.50 -11.32 -4.41
CA GLU A 161 -8.03 -11.43 -4.43
C GLU A 161 -7.38 -10.48 -3.42
N HIS A 162 -6.42 -10.99 -2.66
CA HIS A 162 -5.64 -10.23 -1.69
C HIS A 162 -4.30 -9.84 -2.32
N LEU A 163 -4.20 -8.59 -2.76
CA LEU A 163 -2.99 -8.03 -3.33
C LEU A 163 -2.18 -7.34 -2.23
N VAL A 164 -0.90 -7.70 -2.11
CA VAL A 164 0.01 -7.09 -1.15
C VAL A 164 1.14 -6.41 -1.90
N PHE A 165 1.37 -5.15 -1.56
CA PHE A 165 2.41 -4.30 -2.13
C PHE A 165 3.33 -3.88 -1.00
N GLN A 166 4.60 -4.24 -1.12
CA GLN A 166 5.61 -3.95 -0.11
C GLN A 166 6.84 -3.35 -0.77
N ARG A 167 7.38 -2.30 -0.17
CA ARG A 167 8.68 -1.73 -0.54
C ARG A 167 9.74 -2.14 0.48
N ARG A 168 10.98 -2.25 0.00
CA ARG A 168 12.17 -2.47 0.84
C ARG A 168 12.56 -1.22 1.61
N LEU A 169 12.44 -0.06 0.97
CA LEU A 169 12.71 1.24 1.57
C LEU A 169 11.39 1.90 1.99
N TYR A 170 11.41 2.54 3.16
CA TYR A 170 10.27 3.31 3.64
C TYR A 170 9.95 4.45 2.68
N THR A 171 8.66 4.72 2.53
CA THR A 171 8.18 5.90 1.81
C THR A 171 7.35 6.72 2.78
N ASP A 172 7.74 7.95 3.02
CA ASP A 172 6.97 8.85 3.87
C ASP A 172 5.64 9.15 3.21
N GLY A 173 4.56 9.00 3.97
CA GLY A 173 3.26 9.38 3.47
C GLY A 173 2.22 9.60 4.53
N ARG A 174 1.33 10.53 4.24
CA ARG A 174 0.08 10.76 4.97
C ARG A 174 -1.13 10.31 4.14
N PHE A 175 -0.99 10.41 2.82
CA PHE A 175 -2.05 10.05 1.89
C PHE A 175 -1.67 8.79 1.14
N VAL A 176 -2.64 7.89 1.00
CA VAL A 176 -2.56 6.74 0.09
C VAL A 176 -3.69 6.87 -0.91
N LYS A 177 -3.36 6.86 -2.20
CA LYS A 177 -4.30 7.00 -3.31
C LYS A 177 -4.23 5.79 -4.23
N LEU A 178 -5.39 5.20 -4.49
CA LEU A 178 -5.63 4.19 -5.49
C LEU A 178 -6.23 4.85 -6.73
N SER A 179 -5.71 4.58 -7.92
CA SER A 179 -6.23 5.15 -9.17
C SER A 179 -6.13 4.15 -10.30
N ILE A 180 -7.25 3.88 -10.98
CA ILE A 180 -7.20 3.20 -12.28
C ILE A 180 -6.74 4.26 -13.30
N ILE A 181 -5.67 4.01 -14.05
CA ILE A 181 -5.03 5.06 -14.85
C ILE A 181 -5.42 5.02 -16.33
N ASN A 182 -5.68 6.19 -16.91
CA ASN A 182 -5.86 6.43 -18.35
C ASN A 182 -6.92 5.57 -19.07
N VAL A 183 -7.91 5.06 -18.34
CA VAL A 183 -8.99 4.23 -18.89
C VAL A 183 -10.33 4.55 -18.23
N LEU A 184 -11.41 4.26 -18.96
CA LEU A 184 -12.76 4.21 -18.39
C LEU A 184 -12.91 2.93 -17.58
N GLY A 185 -13.32 3.07 -16.32
CA GLY A 185 -13.47 1.93 -15.42
C GLY A 185 -14.26 2.32 -14.18
N ALA A 186 -14.43 1.36 -13.28
CA ALA A 186 -15.00 1.60 -11.97
C ALA A 186 -14.11 0.93 -10.93
N LEU A 187 -13.82 1.63 -9.83
CA LEU A 187 -12.96 1.15 -8.78
C LEU A 187 -13.83 0.61 -7.63
N ASN A 188 -13.70 -0.68 -7.34
CA ASN A 188 -14.42 -1.38 -6.28
C ASN A 188 -13.46 -2.21 -5.43
N VAL A 189 -13.41 -1.92 -4.14
CA VAL A 189 -12.45 -2.53 -3.21
C VAL A 189 -13.16 -2.83 -1.89
N HIS A 190 -12.95 -4.03 -1.35
CA HIS A 190 -13.46 -4.40 -0.03
C HIS A 190 -12.66 -3.73 1.07
N MET A 191 -11.34 -3.86 1.02
CA MET A 191 -10.49 -3.41 2.11
C MET A 191 -9.15 -2.90 1.59
N VAL A 192 -8.66 -1.84 2.22
CA VAL A 192 -7.33 -1.27 2.04
C VAL A 192 -6.71 -1.16 3.43
N ASN A 193 -5.71 -1.99 3.71
CA ASN A 193 -4.93 -1.89 4.94
C ASN A 193 -3.59 -1.21 4.62
N VAL A 194 -3.19 -0.27 5.47
CA VAL A 194 -1.92 0.45 5.34
C VAL A 194 -1.10 0.17 6.59
N PHE A 195 -0.07 -0.65 6.45
CA PHE A 195 0.83 -1.01 7.52
C PHE A 195 2.06 -0.09 7.48
N ALA A 196 2.25 0.69 8.54
CA ALA A 196 3.28 1.72 8.60
C ALA A 196 3.74 1.97 10.04
N TYR A 197 4.89 2.63 10.19
CA TYR A 197 5.42 3.07 11.49
C TYR A 197 5.33 4.60 11.63
N PRO A 198 5.14 5.15 12.84
CA PRO A 198 5.27 6.58 13.07
C PRO A 198 6.66 7.11 12.65
N ILE A 199 6.72 8.35 12.17
CA ILE A 199 7.97 9.06 11.93
C ILE A 199 8.57 9.51 13.27
N CYS A 200 9.90 9.40 13.38
CA CYS A 200 10.71 10.13 14.35
C CYS A 200 11.30 11.36 13.61
#